data_AF-A0A0L6TV62-F1
#
_entry.id   AF-A0A0L6TV62-F1
#
_cell.length_a   1.000
_cell.length_b   1.000
_cell.length_c   1.000
_cell.angle_alpha   90.00
_cell.angle_beta   90.00
_cell.angle_gamma   90.00
#
_symmetry.space_group_name_H-M   'P 1'
#
loop_
_entity.id
_entity.type
_entity.pdbx_description
1 polymer ?
#
loop_
_entity_poly.entity_id
_entity_poly.type
_entity_poly.pdbx_seq_one_letter_code
_entity_poly.pdbx_strand_id
1 'polypeptide(L)'
;MKEAQGIGDSTLMVIQLIFENTRLPERAFDPSKSILKLAKKYSAARLENACEMALKTLRSPRYKHLDPILASGEDILYAKDRDAAHQAETASTTGFIRGASYYGGYDND
;
A
#
# COMPACT_ATOMS: atom_id res chain seq x y z
N MET A 1 6.93 -18.75 -0.22
CA MET A 1 5.56 -18.33 0.16
C MET A 1 5.42 -18.11 1.67
N LYS A 2 5.97 -18.99 2.52
CA LYS A 2 5.89 -18.85 3.99
C LYS A 2 6.42 -17.51 4.53
N GLU A 3 7.52 -17.00 3.96
CA GLU A 3 8.07 -15.69 4.32
C GLU A 3 7.16 -14.52 3.92
N ALA A 4 6.41 -14.65 2.82
CA ALA A 4 5.49 -13.61 2.35
C ALA A 4 4.24 -13.50 3.24
N GLN A 5 3.71 -14.65 3.70
CA GLN A 5 2.62 -14.67 4.69
C GLN A 5 2.99 -13.98 6.00
N GLY A 6 4.26 -14.08 6.41
CA GLY A 6 4.72 -13.40 7.62
C GLY A 6 4.87 -11.88 7.47
N ILE A 7 4.81 -11.36 6.23
CA ILE A 7 4.87 -9.92 5.95
C ILE A 7 3.46 -9.35 5.88
N GLY A 8 2.58 -9.98 5.09
CA GLY A 8 1.23 -9.47 4.85
C GLY A 8 0.52 -10.14 3.67
N ASP A 9 -0.82 -10.11 3.68
CA ASP A 9 -1.66 -10.69 2.63
C ASP A 9 -1.43 -10.03 1.26
N SER A 10 -1.29 -8.70 1.22
CA SER A 10 -1.04 -7.96 -0.02
C SER A 10 0.27 -8.37 -0.67
N THR A 11 1.33 -8.59 0.13
CA THR A 11 2.62 -9.07 -0.38
C THR A 11 2.52 -10.49 -0.94
N LEU A 12 1.75 -11.36 -0.29
CA LEU A 12 1.47 -12.70 -0.80
C LEU A 12 0.72 -12.67 -2.13
N MET A 13 -0.33 -11.84 -2.25
CA MET A 13 -1.07 -11.69 -3.51
C MET A 13 -0.16 -11.24 -4.64
N VAL A 14 0.72 -10.26 -4.41
CA VAL A 14 1.69 -9.81 -5.43
C VAL A 14 2.57 -10.96 -5.90
N ILE A 15 3.10 -11.75 -4.98
CA ILE A 15 3.96 -12.89 -5.31
C ILE A 15 3.17 -13.94 -6.09
N GLN A 16 1.98 -14.32 -5.62
CA GLN A 16 1.12 -15.28 -6.33
C GLN A 16 0.83 -14.82 -7.75
N LEU A 17 0.50 -13.54 -7.92
CA LEU A 17 0.17 -12.99 -9.21
C LEU A 17 1.38 -12.95 -10.17
N ILE A 18 2.59 -12.78 -9.65
CA ILE A 18 3.82 -12.96 -10.43
C ILE A 18 3.95 -14.42 -10.91
N PHE A 19 3.69 -15.40 -10.05
CA PHE A 19 3.72 -16.82 -10.45
C PHE A 19 2.61 -17.15 -11.47
N GLU A 20 1.39 -16.66 -11.29
CA GLU A 20 0.27 -16.89 -12.21
C GLU A 20 0.50 -16.27 -13.59
N ASN A 21 1.10 -15.08 -13.64
CA ASN A 21 1.35 -14.37 -14.89
C ASN A 21 2.57 -14.92 -15.66
N THR A 22 3.32 -15.85 -15.07
CA THR A 22 4.52 -16.43 -15.67
C THR A 22 4.27 -17.85 -16.15
N ARG A 23 4.44 -18.09 -17.46
CA ARG A 23 4.27 -19.45 -18.05
C ARG A 23 5.24 -20.50 -17.50
N LEU A 24 6.41 -20.07 -17.01
CA LEU A 24 7.38 -20.94 -16.35
C LEU A 24 7.57 -20.48 -14.90
N PRO A 25 7.29 -21.33 -13.90
CA PRO A 25 7.41 -20.95 -12.49
C PRO A 25 8.86 -20.59 -12.11
N GLU A 26 9.86 -21.16 -12.80
CA GLU A 26 11.28 -20.84 -12.59
C GLU A 26 11.59 -19.35 -12.79
N ARG A 27 10.91 -18.69 -13.73
CA ARG A 27 11.12 -17.25 -14.03
C ARG A 27 10.49 -16.32 -13.00
N ALA A 28 9.58 -16.82 -12.15
CA ALA A 28 8.95 -16.05 -11.10
C ALA A 28 9.79 -15.98 -9.81
N PHE A 29 10.81 -16.83 -9.65
CA PHE A 29 11.63 -16.87 -8.43
C PHE A 29 12.46 -15.60 -8.22
N ASP A 30 13.16 -15.11 -9.24
CA ASP A 30 13.98 -13.90 -9.16
C ASP A 30 13.18 -12.64 -8.80
N PRO A 31 12.04 -12.34 -9.46
CA PRO A 31 11.23 -11.18 -9.08
C PRO A 31 10.66 -11.33 -7.65
N SER A 32 10.24 -12.52 -7.26
CA SER A 32 9.72 -12.78 -5.91
C SER A 32 10.78 -12.55 -4.83
N LYS A 33 12.00 -13.06 -5.03
CA LYS A 33 13.14 -12.82 -4.13
C LYS A 33 13.50 -11.34 -4.05
N SER A 34 13.43 -10.62 -5.18
CA SER A 34 13.72 -9.19 -5.22
C SER A 34 12.74 -8.38 -4.38
N ILE A 35 11.45 -8.75 -4.41
CA ILE A 35 10.41 -8.11 -3.58
C ILE A 35 10.66 -8.41 -2.09
N LEU A 36 10.96 -9.66 -1.73
CA LEU A 36 11.27 -10.02 -0.34
C LEU A 36 12.52 -9.31 0.20
N LYS A 37 13.48 -8.96 -0.66
CA LYS A 37 14.63 -8.12 -0.26
C LYS A 37 14.21 -6.70 0.14
N LEU A 38 13.15 -6.15 -0.43
CA LEU A 38 12.65 -4.81 -0.06
C LEU A 38 12.12 -4.79 1.38
N ALA A 39 11.46 -5.86 1.85
CA ALA A 39 11.03 -5.97 3.24
C ALA A 39 12.21 -5.89 4.21
N LYS A 40 13.36 -6.47 3.85
CA LYS A 40 14.57 -6.40 4.66
C LYS A 40 15.20 -4.99 4.66
N LYS A 41 15.02 -4.22 3.58
CA LYS A 41 15.57 -2.86 3.44
C LYS A 41 14.71 -1.79 4.10
N TYR A 42 13.38 -1.86 3.95
CA TYR A 42 12.46 -0.79 4.36
C TYR A 42 11.51 -1.18 5.51
N SER A 43 11.46 -2.45 5.92
CA SER A 43 10.49 -3.10 6.83
C SER A 43 9.31 -3.80 6.14
N ALA A 44 8.76 -4.80 6.84
CA ALA A 44 7.61 -5.59 6.41
C ALA A 44 6.34 -4.73 6.24
N ALA A 45 6.03 -3.87 7.23
CA ALA A 45 4.85 -3.01 7.20
C ALA A 45 4.86 -2.03 6.01
N ARG A 46 6.02 -1.42 5.74
CA ARG A 46 6.16 -0.52 4.58
C ARG A 46 6.00 -1.26 3.25
N LEU A 47 6.57 -2.47 3.15
CA LEU A 47 6.39 -3.30 1.96
C LEU A 47 4.92 -3.69 1.75
N GLU A 48 4.20 -4.07 2.80
CA GLU A 48 2.78 -4.41 2.73
C GLU A 48 1.95 -3.24 2.18
N ASN A 49 2.13 -2.04 2.73
CA ASN A 49 1.44 -0.83 2.28
C ASN A 49 1.76 -0.51 0.81
N ALA A 50 3.04 -0.60 0.41
CA ALA A 50 3.45 -0.40 -0.97
C ALA A 50 2.83 -1.45 -1.91
N CYS A 51 2.78 -2.72 -1.49
CA CYS A 51 2.15 -3.79 -2.26
C CYS A 51 0.65 -3.55 -2.42
N GLU A 52 -0.05 -3.13 -1.37
CA GLU A 52 -1.47 -2.82 -1.43
C GLU A 52 -1.75 -1.65 -2.39
N MET A 53 -1.00 -0.54 -2.25
CA MET A 53 -1.08 0.61 -3.14
C MET A 53 -0.80 0.22 -4.60
N ALA A 54 0.21 -0.62 -4.83
CA ALA A 54 0.56 -1.09 -6.15
C ALA A 54 -0.50 -2.02 -6.75
N LEU A 55 -1.16 -2.88 -5.96
CA LEU A 55 -2.24 -3.75 -6.44
C LEU A 55 -3.47 -2.95 -6.89
N LYS A 56 -3.75 -1.81 -6.26
CA LYS A 56 -4.86 -0.92 -6.67
C LYS A 56 -4.62 -0.24 -8.02
N THR A 57 -3.37 0.02 -8.36
CA THR A 57 -2.99 0.79 -9.55
C THR A 57 -2.51 -0.08 -10.70
N LEU A 58 -1.87 -1.20 -10.40
CA LEU A 58 -1.18 -2.06 -11.36
C LEU A 58 -1.73 -3.47 -11.30
N ARG A 59 -2.02 -4.04 -12.47
CA ARG A 59 -2.44 -5.44 -12.58
C ARG A 59 -1.33 -6.42 -12.23
N SER A 60 -0.06 -6.06 -12.45
CA SER A 60 1.11 -6.93 -12.21
C SER A 60 2.28 -6.12 -11.63
N PRO A 61 2.23 -5.78 -10.32
CA PRO A 61 3.29 -5.02 -9.67
C PRO A 61 4.61 -5.81 -9.63
N ARG A 62 5.73 -5.10 -9.80
CA ARG A 62 7.09 -5.64 -9.85
C ARG A 62 8.02 -4.78 -9.01
N TYR A 63 9.21 -5.30 -8.71
CA TYR A 63 10.25 -4.59 -7.95
C TYR A 63 10.48 -3.14 -8.43
N LYS A 64 10.53 -2.91 -9.76
CA LYS A 64 10.75 -1.58 -10.35
C LYS A 64 9.66 -0.55 -10.04
N HIS A 65 8.46 -1.01 -9.65
CA HIS A 65 7.37 -0.13 -9.24
C HIS A 65 7.36 0.05 -7.71
N LEU A 66 7.72 -0.99 -6.96
CA LEU A 66 7.71 -0.96 -5.50
C LEU A 66 8.88 -0.17 -4.90
N ASP A 67 10.09 -0.31 -5.46
CA ASP A 67 11.27 0.40 -4.97
C ASP A 67 11.11 1.94 -5.01
N PRO A 68 10.63 2.57 -6.10
CA PRO A 68 10.40 4.02 -6.09
C PRO A 68 9.28 4.45 -5.13
N ILE A 69 8.19 3.69 -4.99
CA ILE A 69 7.10 3.99 -4.01
C ILE A 69 7.65 4.00 -2.58
N LEU A 70 8.52 3.03 -2.25
CA LEU A 70 9.16 2.93 -0.95
C LEU A 70 10.24 4.01 -0.74
N ALA A 71 10.94 4.38 -1.81
CA ALA A 71 11.95 5.43 -1.78
C ALA A 71 11.33 6.83 -1.64
N SER A 72 10.20 7.09 -2.31
CA SER A 72 9.44 8.34 -2.21
C SER A 72 8.69 8.46 -0.88
N GLY A 73 8.42 7.34 -0.21
CA GLY A 73 7.65 7.30 1.04
C GLY A 73 6.14 7.42 0.81
N GLU A 74 5.68 7.22 -0.42
CA GLU A 74 4.26 7.21 -0.77
C GLU A 74 3.50 6.10 -0.02
N ASP A 75 4.16 4.99 0.29
CA ASP A 75 3.60 3.91 1.11
C ASP A 75 3.16 4.38 2.51
N ILE A 76 3.87 5.35 3.08
CA ILE A 76 3.57 5.90 4.41
C ILE A 76 2.37 6.85 4.32
N LEU A 77 2.33 7.69 3.29
CA LEU A 77 1.20 8.60 3.07
C LEU A 77 -0.08 7.82 2.79
N TYR A 78 0.03 6.78 1.95
CA TYR A 78 -1.06 5.86 1.66
C TYR A 78 -1.59 5.16 2.92
N ALA A 79 -0.71 4.66 3.80
CA ALA A 79 -1.11 4.05 5.06
C ALA A 79 -1.88 5.03 5.95
N LYS A 80 -1.37 6.26 6.11
CA LYS A 80 -2.05 7.31 6.88
C LYS A 80 -3.42 7.67 6.32
N ASP A 81 -3.53 7.78 5.01
CA ASP A 81 -4.80 8.09 4.33
C ASP A 81 -5.81 6.95 4.52
N ARG A 82 -5.36 5.69 4.41
CA ARG A 82 -6.18 4.51 4.68
C ARG A 82 -6.69 4.47 6.12
N ASP A 83 -5.82 4.73 7.09
CA ASP A 83 -6.19 4.77 8.51
C ASP A 83 -7.16 5.93 8.81
N ALA A 84 -6.97 7.08 8.16
CA ALA A 84 -7.85 8.23 8.28
C ALA A 84 -9.23 7.97 7.66
N ALA A 85 -9.29 7.31 6.50
CA ALA A 85 -10.53 6.90 5.85
C ALA A 85 -11.30 5.89 6.71
N HIS A 86 -10.60 4.89 7.27
CA HIS A 86 -11.20 3.92 8.19
C HIS A 86 -11.76 4.61 9.45
N GLN A 87 -11.01 5.55 10.04
CA GLN A 87 -11.50 6.34 11.17
C GLN A 87 -12.72 7.18 10.80
N ALA A 88 -12.72 7.82 9.63
CA ALA A 88 -13.85 8.60 9.14
C ALA A 88 -15.10 7.72 8.92
N GLU A 89 -14.96 6.51 8.40
CA GLU A 89 -16.08 5.57 8.21
C GLU A 89 -16.69 5.12 9.54
N THR A 90 -15.87 4.80 10.54
CA THR A 90 -16.35 4.53 11.91
C THR A 90 -16.99 5.76 12.58
N ALA A 91 -16.45 6.96 12.35
CA ALA A 91 -17.03 8.21 12.84
C ALA A 91 -18.33 8.59 12.11
N SER A 92 -18.50 8.18 10.85
CA SER A 92 -19.71 8.42 10.05
C SER A 92 -20.89 7.58 10.54
N THR A 93 -20.62 6.40 11.12
CA THR A 93 -21.64 5.56 11.76
C THR A 93 -22.13 6.15 13.08
N THR A 94 -21.35 7.05 13.71
CA THR A 94 -21.76 7.82 14.90
C THR A 94 -21.70 9.30 14.59
N GLY A 95 -22.64 9.78 13.76
CA GLY A 95 -22.96 11.18 13.48
C GLY A 95 -21.92 12.24 13.85
N PHE A 96 -21.09 12.64 12.89
CA PHE A 96 -20.32 13.88 13.01
C PHE A 96 -20.57 14.82 11.83
N ILE A 97 -21.54 15.71 12.07
CA ILE A 97 -21.58 17.05 11.53
C ILE A 97 -20.28 17.74 11.97
N ARG A 98 -19.32 17.94 11.07
CA ARG A 98 -18.18 18.83 11.32
C ARG A 98 -18.09 19.90 10.23
N GLY A 99 -18.94 20.90 10.43
CA GLY A 99 -18.62 22.31 10.27
C GLY A 99 -18.00 22.76 8.95
N ALA A 100 -18.86 23.21 8.04
CA ALA A 100 -18.53 24.18 7.00
C ALA A 100 -18.08 25.57 7.55
N SER A 101 -17.57 25.64 8.79
CA SER A 101 -17.34 26.89 9.52
C SER A 101 -15.87 27.32 9.58
N TYR A 102 -14.97 26.71 8.80
CA TYR A 102 -13.54 27.03 8.86
C TYR A 102 -13.03 27.97 7.74
N TYR A 103 -13.88 28.35 6.76
CA TYR A 103 -13.51 29.30 5.70
C TYR A 103 -14.55 30.42 5.53
N GLY A 104 -14.65 31.31 6.53
CA GLY A 104 -15.45 32.53 6.46
C GLY A 104 -14.80 33.68 7.21
N GLY A 105 -13.51 33.91 6.96
CA GLY A 105 -12.82 35.12 7.40
C GLY A 105 -13.04 36.26 6.41
N TYR A 106 -13.07 37.49 6.96
CA TYR A 106 -13.06 38.81 6.31
C TYR A 106 -14.43 39.25 5.74
N ASP A 107 -14.98 40.44 5.97
CA ASP A 107 -14.58 41.70 6.63
C ASP A 107 -15.85 42.61 6.56
N ASN A 108 -15.93 43.68 7.36
CA ASN A 108 -16.61 44.98 7.11
C ASN A 108 -17.11 45.61 8.44
N ASP A 109 -16.25 46.43 9.06
CA ASP A 109 -16.60 47.74 9.64
C ASP A 109 -15.42 48.70 9.39
#